data_AF-A0A9X6VVE8-F1
#
_entry.id   AF-A0A9X6VVE8-F1
#
_cell.length_a   1.000
_cell.length_b   1.000
_cell.length_c   1.000
_cell.angle_alpha   90.00
_cell.angle_beta   90.00
_cell.angle_gamma   90.00
#
_symmetry.space_group_name_H-M   'P 1'
#
loop_
_entity.id
_entity.type
_entity.pdbx_description
1 polymer ?
#
loop_
_entity_poly.entity_id
_entity_poly.type
_entity_poly.pdbx_seq_one_letter_code
_entity_poly.pdbx_strand_id
1 'polypeptide(L)'
;MNSKNVNKVQKAIEFLNETTNLKDVSEKTGLKKETITLLMESDSEMIERVIKSFLDEEGYLVEETFVNELKRTIELRDKYSSDQRTRMEGAMEEGRRMGREIGREQIKIKVAKSLLAENWSLEEIAYYTELEMDVLKKLKDECN
;
A
#
# COMPACT_ATOMS: atom_id res chain seq x y z
N MET A 1 -27.86 20.19 -25.53
CA MET A 1 -27.69 19.07 -24.58
C MET A 1 -28.91 18.16 -24.64
N ASN A 2 -28.78 16.94 -25.14
CA ASN A 2 -29.90 16.01 -25.31
C ASN A 2 -29.95 15.05 -24.11
N SER A 3 -30.89 15.26 -23.18
CA SER A 3 -30.96 14.54 -21.88
C SER A 3 -31.17 13.03 -21.98
N LYS A 4 -31.46 12.52 -23.19
CA LYS A 4 -31.69 11.09 -23.47
C LYS A 4 -30.42 10.23 -23.40
N ASN A 5 -29.21 10.79 -23.58
CA ASN A 5 -27.98 9.99 -23.72
C ASN A 5 -27.09 9.94 -22.46
N VAL A 6 -27.10 10.97 -21.61
CA VAL A 6 -26.55 10.89 -20.23
C VAL A 6 -27.20 9.70 -19.49
N ASN A 7 -28.47 9.45 -19.80
CA ASN A 7 -29.25 8.34 -19.27
C ASN A 7 -28.71 6.96 -19.69
N LYS A 8 -28.05 6.81 -20.85
CA LYS A 8 -27.54 5.50 -21.33
C LYS A 8 -26.24 5.08 -20.66
N VAL A 9 -25.33 6.03 -20.43
CA VAL A 9 -24.06 5.77 -19.73
C VAL A 9 -24.33 5.49 -18.24
N GLN A 10 -25.19 6.30 -17.61
CA GLN A 10 -25.62 6.06 -16.23
C GLN A 10 -26.29 4.68 -16.11
N LYS A 11 -27.18 4.33 -17.05
CA LYS A 11 -27.79 2.99 -17.12
C LYS A 11 -26.79 1.87 -17.34
N ALA A 12 -25.72 2.10 -18.09
CA ALA A 12 -24.68 1.09 -18.29
C ALA A 12 -23.87 0.88 -17.00
N ILE A 13 -23.54 1.95 -16.27
CA ILE A 13 -22.87 1.88 -14.96
C ILE A 13 -23.77 1.21 -13.91
N GLU A 14 -25.05 1.60 -13.85
CA GLU A 14 -26.06 0.96 -12.98
C GLU A 14 -26.22 -0.52 -13.34
N PHE A 15 -26.32 -0.86 -14.63
CA PHE A 15 -26.41 -2.25 -15.09
C PHE A 15 -25.15 -3.06 -14.80
N LEU A 16 -23.96 -2.47 -14.89
CA LEU A 16 -22.68 -3.10 -14.53
C LEU A 16 -22.60 -3.39 -13.02
N ASN A 17 -23.11 -2.48 -12.18
CA ASN A 17 -23.16 -2.68 -10.73
C ASN A 17 -24.17 -3.76 -10.31
N GLU A 18 -25.23 -3.98 -11.09
CA GLU A 18 -26.28 -4.98 -10.83
C GLU A 18 -26.03 -6.35 -11.48
N THR A 19 -25.15 -6.44 -12.49
CA THR A 19 -25.00 -7.64 -13.32
C THR A 19 -23.82 -8.51 -12.89
N THR A 20 -24.10 -9.79 -12.61
CA THR A 20 -23.09 -10.85 -12.35
C THR A 20 -22.65 -11.60 -13.62
N ASN A 21 -23.28 -11.35 -14.77
CA ASN A 21 -23.03 -12.05 -16.04
C ASN A 21 -22.48 -11.14 -17.15
N LEU A 22 -21.18 -11.26 -17.41
CA LEU A 22 -20.44 -10.49 -18.41
C LEU A 22 -20.97 -10.62 -19.86
N LYS A 23 -21.64 -11.73 -20.18
CA LYS A 23 -22.11 -12.02 -21.54
C LYS A 23 -23.30 -11.14 -21.94
N ASP A 24 -24.22 -10.94 -21.01
CA ASP A 24 -25.44 -10.13 -21.20
C ASP A 24 -25.12 -8.63 -21.31
N VAL A 25 -24.06 -8.18 -20.63
CA VAL A 25 -23.54 -6.82 -20.75
C VAL A 25 -22.94 -6.57 -22.12
N SER A 26 -22.12 -7.50 -22.62
CA SER A 26 -21.48 -7.39 -23.93
C SER A 26 -22.52 -7.31 -25.05
N GLU A 27 -23.54 -8.15 -25.03
CA GLU A 27 -24.62 -8.17 -26.04
C GLU A 27 -25.49 -6.90 -26.01
N LYS A 28 -25.75 -6.32 -24.83
CA LYS A 28 -26.58 -5.10 -24.70
C LYS A 28 -25.82 -3.80 -24.98
N THR A 29 -24.54 -3.75 -24.65
CA THR A 29 -23.74 -2.51 -24.74
C THR A 29 -22.88 -2.46 -25.99
N GLY A 30 -22.62 -3.61 -26.64
CA GLY A 30 -21.66 -3.73 -27.73
C GLY A 30 -20.20 -3.80 -27.25
N LEU A 31 -19.94 -3.64 -25.96
CA LEU A 31 -18.59 -3.62 -25.40
C LEU A 31 -17.98 -5.02 -25.41
N LYS A 32 -16.67 -5.10 -25.70
CA LYS A 32 -15.90 -6.33 -25.55
C LYS A 32 -15.85 -6.76 -24.08
N LYS A 33 -15.85 -8.08 -23.86
CA LYS A 33 -15.80 -8.69 -22.52
C LYS A 33 -14.61 -8.21 -21.69
N GLU A 34 -13.46 -8.02 -22.33
CA GLU A 34 -12.23 -7.51 -21.69
C GLU A 34 -12.41 -6.09 -21.15
N THR A 35 -13.09 -5.22 -21.91
CA THR A 35 -13.42 -3.85 -21.48
C THR A 35 -14.34 -3.87 -20.27
N ILE A 36 -15.32 -4.77 -20.25
CA ILE A 36 -16.26 -4.92 -19.14
C ILE A 36 -15.54 -5.41 -17.88
N THR A 37 -14.63 -6.38 -17.99
CA THR A 37 -13.83 -6.86 -16.86
C THR A 37 -12.97 -5.74 -16.26
N LEU A 38 -12.29 -4.95 -17.10
CA LEU A 38 -11.49 -3.80 -16.64
C LEU A 38 -12.34 -2.73 -15.95
N LEU A 39 -13.57 -2.51 -16.43
CA LEU A 39 -14.53 -1.60 -15.79
C LEU A 39 -14.97 -2.14 -14.43
N MET A 40 -15.29 -3.43 -14.29
CA MET A 40 -15.71 -4.02 -13.01
C MET A 40 -14.60 -4.04 -11.95
N GLU A 41 -13.33 -4.07 -12.35
CA GLU A 41 -12.17 -4.00 -11.45
C GLU A 41 -11.74 -2.56 -11.09
N SER A 42 -12.44 -1.56 -11.64
CA SER A 42 -12.13 -0.14 -11.48
C SER A 42 -13.15 0.58 -10.60
N ASP A 43 -12.71 1.68 -9.98
CA ASP A 43 -13.60 2.52 -9.16
C ASP A 43 -14.60 3.27 -10.05
N SER A 44 -15.87 3.30 -9.65
CA SER A 44 -16.98 3.96 -10.33
C SER A 44 -16.70 5.42 -10.72
N GLU A 45 -16.02 6.21 -9.87
CA GLU A 45 -15.64 7.60 -10.21
C GLU A 45 -14.57 7.67 -11.32
N MET A 46 -13.65 6.70 -11.33
CA MET A 46 -12.58 6.62 -12.33
C MET A 46 -13.15 6.21 -13.68
N ILE A 47 -14.07 5.23 -13.70
CA ILE A 47 -14.82 4.84 -14.89
C ILE A 47 -15.56 6.03 -15.49
N GLU A 48 -16.25 6.81 -14.65
CA GLU A 48 -17.00 7.98 -15.10
C GLU A 48 -16.09 9.06 -15.71
N ARG A 49 -14.91 9.31 -15.11
CA ARG A 49 -13.91 10.24 -15.65
C ARG A 49 -13.34 9.80 -16.98
N VAL A 50 -12.94 8.52 -17.11
CA VAL A 50 -12.37 8.01 -18.37
C VAL A 50 -13.44 8.04 -19.45
N ILE A 51 -14.67 7.58 -19.19
CA ILE A 51 -15.76 7.60 -20.18
C ILE A 51 -16.03 9.03 -20.66
N LYS A 52 -16.12 10.02 -19.76
CA LYS A 52 -16.34 11.42 -20.12
C LYS A 52 -15.23 12.03 -20.98
N SER A 53 -14.00 11.54 -20.85
CA SER A 53 -12.84 12.06 -21.60
C SER A 53 -12.70 11.53 -23.03
N PHE A 54 -13.43 10.47 -23.39
CA PHE A 54 -13.37 9.83 -24.73
C PHE A 54 -14.68 9.95 -25.51
N LEU A 55 -15.57 10.84 -25.09
CA LEU A 55 -16.71 11.25 -25.89
C LEU A 55 -16.22 12.30 -26.90
N ASP A 56 -16.46 12.06 -28.18
CA ASP A 56 -16.28 13.10 -29.20
C ASP A 56 -17.33 14.22 -29.07
N GLU A 57 -17.23 15.25 -29.92
CA GLU A 57 -18.16 16.39 -29.91
C GLU A 57 -19.63 15.99 -30.15
N GLU A 58 -19.86 14.79 -30.69
CA GLU A 58 -21.17 14.21 -31.00
C GLU A 58 -21.64 13.21 -29.91
N GLY A 59 -20.77 12.85 -28.96
CA GLY A 59 -21.04 11.95 -27.85
C GLY A 59 -20.81 10.47 -28.14
N TYR A 60 -20.03 10.13 -29.17
CA TYR A 60 -19.60 8.76 -29.47
C TYR A 60 -18.28 8.42 -28.75
N LEU A 61 -18.18 7.17 -28.31
CA LEU A 61 -17.04 6.65 -27.58
C LEU A 61 -16.03 6.08 -28.58
N VAL A 62 -14.83 6.66 -28.64
CA VAL A 62 -13.76 6.12 -29.50
C VAL A 62 -13.11 4.92 -28.80
N GLU A 63 -13.66 3.73 -29.07
CA GLU A 63 -13.38 2.49 -28.32
C GLU A 63 -11.89 2.15 -28.16
N GLU A 64 -11.10 2.26 -29.22
CA GLU A 64 -9.70 1.83 -29.17
C GLU A 64 -8.84 2.74 -28.29
N THR A 65 -9.00 4.06 -28.42
CA THR A 65 -8.35 5.04 -27.53
C THR A 65 -8.83 4.94 -26.09
N PHE A 66 -10.13 4.72 -25.89
CA PHE A 66 -10.71 4.55 -24.55
C PHE A 66 -10.13 3.32 -23.84
N VAL A 67 -10.09 2.17 -24.52
CA VAL A 67 -9.58 0.91 -23.93
C VAL A 67 -8.09 1.02 -23.61
N ASN A 68 -7.30 1.64 -24.48
CA ASN A 68 -5.86 1.80 -24.25
C ASN A 68 -5.56 2.72 -23.06
N GLU A 69 -6.29 3.83 -22.93
CA GLU A 69 -6.10 4.76 -21.81
C GLU A 69 -6.70 4.21 -20.51
N LEU A 70 -7.78 3.43 -20.56
CA LEU A 70 -8.29 2.70 -19.40
C LEU A 70 -7.26 1.69 -18.88
N LYS A 71 -6.68 0.87 -19.77
CA LYS A 71 -5.60 -0.07 -19.42
C LYS A 71 -4.42 0.65 -18.79
N ARG A 72 -3.94 1.72 -19.44
CA ARG A 72 -2.83 2.53 -18.93
C ARG A 72 -3.11 3.10 -17.55
N THR A 73 -4.34 3.57 -17.31
CA THR A 73 -4.71 4.14 -16.00
C THR A 73 -4.74 3.07 -14.91
N ILE A 74 -5.23 1.86 -15.23
CA ILE A 74 -5.22 0.72 -14.31
C ILE A 74 -3.79 0.28 -14.00
N GLU A 75 -2.93 0.16 -15.01
CA GLU A 75 -1.51 -0.17 -14.83
C GLU A 75 -0.80 0.85 -13.93
N LEU A 76 -1.07 2.15 -14.10
CA LEU A 76 -0.52 3.21 -13.27
C LEU A 76 -1.01 3.13 -11.82
N ARG A 77 -2.30 2.82 -11.60
CA ARG A 77 -2.89 2.63 -10.28
C ARG A 77 -2.27 1.43 -9.56
N ASP A 78 -2.12 0.31 -10.27
CA ASP A 78 -1.58 -0.92 -9.71
C ASP A 78 -0.09 -0.75 -9.37
N LYS A 79 0.66 -0.06 -10.24
CA LYS A 79 2.04 0.35 -9.95
C LYS A 79 2.12 1.24 -8.71
N TYR A 80 1.28 2.28 -8.63
CA TYR A 80 1.26 3.16 -7.47
C TYR A 80 0.98 2.39 -6.17
N SER A 81 -0.01 1.49 -6.19
CA SER A 81 -0.39 0.67 -5.04
C SER A 81 0.72 -0.30 -4.63
N SER A 82 1.40 -0.90 -5.62
CA SER A 82 2.59 -1.73 -5.39
C SER A 82 3.70 -0.92 -4.72
N ASP A 83 4.02 0.27 -5.25
CA ASP A 83 5.04 1.15 -4.66
C ASP A 83 4.66 1.55 -3.22
N GLN A 84 3.39 1.86 -2.94
CA GLN A 84 2.92 2.11 -1.57
C GLN A 84 3.17 0.92 -0.64
N ARG A 85 2.80 -0.29 -1.08
CA ARG A 85 2.97 -1.51 -0.29
C ARG A 85 4.44 -1.75 0.01
N THR A 86 5.31 -1.67 -1.00
CA THR A 86 6.76 -1.84 -0.83
C THR A 86 7.35 -0.82 0.14
N ARG A 87 6.94 0.45 0.07
CA ARG A 87 7.39 1.48 1.03
C ARG A 87 6.95 1.16 2.46
N MET A 88 5.71 0.70 2.63
CA MET A 88 5.18 0.36 3.95
C MET A 88 5.88 -0.87 4.54
N GLU A 89 6.12 -1.91 3.73
CA GLU A 89 6.87 -3.10 4.13
C GLU A 89 8.31 -2.74 4.53
N GLY A 90 8.99 -1.89 3.75
CA GLY A 90 10.32 -1.41 4.09
C GLY A 90 10.36 -0.65 5.42
N ALA A 91 9.40 0.23 5.66
CA ALA A 91 9.28 0.96 6.92
C ALA A 91 8.99 0.04 8.12
N MET A 92 8.15 -0.98 7.93
CA MET A 92 7.86 -1.97 8.97
C MET A 92 9.09 -2.81 9.31
N GLU A 93 9.84 -3.26 8.32
CA GLU A 93 11.05 -4.06 8.55
C GLU A 93 12.12 -3.24 9.26
N GLU A 94 12.32 -1.99 8.86
CA GLU A 94 13.27 -1.10 9.53
C GLU A 94 12.86 -0.81 10.97
N GLY A 95 11.56 -0.59 11.21
CA GLY A 95 11.03 -0.44 12.57
C GLY A 95 11.26 -1.69 13.43
N ARG A 96 11.08 -2.89 12.87
CA ARG A 96 11.38 -4.15 13.56
C ARG A 96 12.87 -4.30 13.85
N ARG A 97 13.74 -3.93 12.89
CA ARG A 97 15.19 -3.98 13.04
C ARG A 97 15.65 -3.08 14.18
N MET A 98 15.26 -1.81 14.15
CA MET A 98 15.56 -0.84 15.21
C MET A 98 15.01 -1.29 16.57
N GLY A 99 13.76 -1.79 16.61
CA GLY A 99 13.16 -2.28 17.85
C GLY A 99 13.93 -3.45 18.47
N ARG A 100 14.44 -4.39 17.65
CA ARG A 100 15.30 -5.48 18.12
C ARG A 100 16.64 -4.98 18.65
N GLU A 101 17.26 -4.03 17.95
CA GLU A 101 18.54 -3.44 18.35
C GLU A 101 18.43 -2.72 19.68
N ILE A 102 17.44 -1.83 19.82
CA ILE A 102 17.15 -1.13 21.08
C ILE A 102 16.84 -2.14 22.20
N GLY A 103 16.04 -3.17 21.92
CA GLY A 103 15.73 -4.21 22.90
C GLY A 103 16.97 -4.98 23.37
N ARG A 104 17.89 -5.32 22.47
CA ARG A 104 19.16 -5.97 22.83
C ARG A 104 20.02 -5.08 23.72
N GLU A 105 20.16 -3.81 23.36
CA GLU A 105 20.94 -2.85 24.17
C GLU A 105 20.32 -2.66 25.55
N GLN A 106 19.00 -2.54 25.66
CA GLN A 106 18.33 -2.47 26.96
C GLN A 106 18.55 -3.73 27.82
N ILE A 107 18.56 -4.92 27.21
CA ILE A 107 18.85 -6.17 27.92
C ILE A 107 20.30 -6.18 28.42
N LYS A 108 21.28 -5.77 27.60
CA LYS A 108 22.69 -5.66 28.01
C LYS A 108 22.84 -4.76 29.23
N ILE A 109 22.23 -3.57 29.20
CA ILE A 109 22.23 -2.62 30.32
C ILE A 109 21.58 -3.24 31.56
N LYS A 110 20.43 -3.92 31.41
CA LYS A 110 19.74 -4.57 32.52
C LYS A 110 20.59 -5.66 33.17
N VAL A 111 21.21 -6.52 32.36
CA VAL A 111 22.12 -7.57 32.83
C VAL A 111 23.32 -6.96 33.53
N ALA A 112 23.94 -5.91 32.97
CA ALA A 112 25.05 -5.21 33.60
C ALA A 112 24.67 -4.64 34.99
N LYS A 113 23.50 -4.00 35.12
CA LYS A 113 23.00 -3.51 36.42
C LYS A 113 22.80 -4.64 37.44
N SER A 114 22.27 -5.79 37.01
CA SER A 114 22.15 -6.98 37.88
C SER A 114 23.51 -7.49 38.35
N LEU A 115 24.49 -7.62 37.46
CA LEU A 115 25.83 -8.10 37.79
C LEU A 115 26.61 -7.11 38.67
N LEU A 116 26.43 -5.80 38.46
CA LEU A 116 26.97 -4.76 39.34
C LEU A 116 26.41 -4.89 40.76
N ALA A 117 25.11 -5.16 40.92
CA ALA A 117 24.48 -5.37 42.21
C ALA A 117 25.01 -6.62 42.94
N GLU A 118 25.50 -7.61 42.19
CA GLU A 118 26.17 -8.80 42.70
C GLU A 118 27.68 -8.58 42.96
N ASN A 119 28.19 -7.34 42.86
CA ASN A 119 29.59 -6.96 43.06
C ASN A 119 30.59 -7.61 42.08
N TRP A 120 30.17 -7.95 40.86
CA TRP A 120 31.09 -8.41 39.81
C TRP A 120 32.04 -7.28 39.38
N SER A 121 33.23 -7.65 38.88
CA SER A 121 34.18 -6.67 38.35
C SER A 121 33.70 -6.05 37.04
N LEU A 122 34.10 -4.81 36.75
CA LEU A 122 33.68 -4.12 35.53
C LEU A 122 34.23 -4.81 34.28
N GLU A 123 35.41 -5.41 34.39
CA GLU A 123 36.08 -6.17 33.34
C GLU A 123 35.31 -7.44 32.97
N GLU A 124 34.80 -8.18 33.95
CA GLU A 124 33.96 -9.36 33.72
C GLU A 124 32.62 -8.98 33.10
N ILE A 125 31.99 -7.91 33.58
CA ILE A 125 30.71 -7.43 33.04
C ILE A 125 30.87 -6.96 31.59
N ALA A 126 31.96 -6.24 31.29
CA ALA A 126 32.29 -5.81 29.93
C ALA A 126 32.44 -7.01 28.99
N TYR A 127 33.10 -8.07 29.45
CA TYR A 127 33.26 -9.29 28.67
C TYR A 127 31.93 -9.98 28.34
N TYR A 128 31.02 -10.11 29.32
CA TYR A 128 29.74 -10.82 29.12
C TYR A 128 28.66 -10.00 28.41
N THR A 129 28.65 -8.68 28.59
CA THR A 129 27.61 -7.79 28.04
C THR A 129 28.06 -7.07 26.77
N GLU A 130 29.36 -7.12 26.46
CA GLU A 130 30.01 -6.37 25.36
C GLU A 130 29.79 -4.85 25.46
N LEU A 131 29.51 -4.35 26.67
CA LEU A 131 29.36 -2.92 26.91
C LEU A 131 30.74 -2.27 27.08
N GLU A 132 30.86 -1.05 26.57
CA GLU A 132 32.08 -0.27 26.75
C GLU A 132 32.30 0.09 28.22
N MET A 133 33.58 0.13 28.61
CA MET A 133 33.99 0.39 29.99
C MET A 133 33.47 1.75 30.51
N ASP A 134 33.37 2.75 29.64
CA ASP A 134 32.86 4.08 30.01
C ASP A 134 31.35 4.08 30.28
N VAL A 135 30.59 3.20 29.59
CA VAL A 135 29.16 2.99 29.87
C VAL A 135 28.99 2.30 31.22
N LEU A 136 29.80 1.28 31.49
CA LEU A 136 29.74 0.53 32.75
C LEU A 136 30.13 1.37 33.97
N LYS A 137 31.13 2.25 33.85
CA LYS A 137 31.49 3.22 34.90
C LYS A 137 30.31 4.14 35.23
N LYS A 138 29.66 4.73 34.21
CA LYS A 138 28.47 5.56 34.41
C LYS A 138 27.33 4.79 35.07
N LEU A 139 27.07 3.55 34.64
CA LEU A 139 26.03 2.71 35.24
C LEU A 139 26.33 2.38 36.72
N LYS A 140 27.60 2.16 37.07
CA LYS A 140 28.01 1.94 38.45
C LYS A 140 27.83 3.20 39.31
N ASP A 141 28.15 4.36 38.77
CA ASP A 141 27.94 5.64 39.46
C ASP A 141 26.45 5.97 39.66
N GLU A 142 25.57 5.56 38.73
CA GLU A 142 24.11 5.70 38.84
C GLU A 142 23.45 4.71 39.82
N CYS A 143 24.12 3.59 40.13
CA CYS A 143 23.60 2.54 41.01
C CYS A 143 24.08 2.68 42.48
N ASN A 144 25.05 3.56 42.75
CA ASN A 144 25.51 3.92 44.10
C ASN A 144 24.73 5.12 44.65
#